data_AF-A0A9W6PJK5-F1
#
_entry.id   AF-A0A9W6PJK5-F1
#
_cell.length_a   1.000
_cell.length_b   1.000
_cell.length_c   1.000
_cell.angle_alpha   90.00
_cell.angle_beta   90.00
_cell.angle_gamma   90.00
#
_symmetry.space_group_name_H-M   'P 1'
#
loop_
_entity.id
_entity.type
_entity.pdbx_description
1 polymer ?
#
loop_
_entity_poly.entity_id
_entity_poly.type
_entity_poly.pdbx_seq_one_letter_code
_entity_poly.pdbx_strand_id
1 'polypeptide(L)'
;MYATRPAEARLDDTGHVLVAPPRAREEDAAVGDFFGTVVTPEELAAGAVDLTGRTVHLHADAAATDPALLRAAARVLADPGRAPRRVGGPDGPEGPDGPNGPGGALGVYYRRFFDPGEGHFGRISGEHAFQSLTESTKPGTAHRSGIYLTPVTADGAELHFRLLRCSTNLSGPTEGFRATDTRIVDALNREAATVLRGHAPLNHVLAQIYHNTPATAGRKQSKARISAHADKTKDMPANGLMAFCTFYDHRLDALPPLPADPDDRGPNGVSALTGLHFRRKEQPVEPGATALPARFTVTLHPGSVLFLPLSTNRLYTHEIRPPALDAALLPTRLGYVVRCSDAEAVHRDGRTYLKTADGPVELGPPTEAGTEELRRRYAEENRSTSFVDYGAEFPFSLNEGDYLAPRP
;
A
#
# COMPACT_ATOMS: atom_id res chain seq x y z
N MET A 1 3.74 20.81 29.54
CA MET A 1 2.58 20.68 28.65
C MET A 1 2.74 19.37 27.90
N TYR A 2 1.80 18.43 28.00
CA TYR A 2 1.83 17.23 27.17
C TYR A 2 1.39 17.63 25.77
N ALA A 3 2.28 17.55 24.78
CA ALA A 3 1.92 17.71 23.39
C ALA A 3 0.80 16.71 23.06
N THR A 4 -0.33 17.21 22.56
CA THR A 4 -1.42 16.37 22.05
C THR A 4 -0.86 15.46 20.98
N ARG A 5 -1.04 14.14 21.12
CA ARG A 5 -0.58 13.16 20.12
C ARG A 5 -1.15 13.53 18.76
N PRO A 6 -0.36 13.44 17.67
CA PRO A 6 -0.88 13.66 16.33
C PRO A 6 -2.06 12.73 16.04
N ALA A 7 -3.11 13.27 15.41
CA ALA A 7 -4.28 12.48 15.07
C ALA A 7 -3.95 11.53 13.90
N GLU A 8 -3.67 10.26 14.17
CA GLU A 8 -3.48 9.22 13.14
C GLU A 8 -4.82 8.88 12.45
N ALA A 9 -4.76 8.47 11.18
CA ALA A 9 -5.91 7.88 10.49
C ALA A 9 -6.33 6.58 11.18
N ARG A 10 -7.64 6.31 11.19
CA ARG A 10 -8.20 5.14 11.88
C ARG A 10 -9.07 4.33 10.94
N LEU A 11 -8.96 3.02 11.02
CA LEU A 11 -9.88 2.12 10.35
C LEU A 11 -11.29 2.27 10.94
N ASP A 12 -12.30 2.21 10.09
CA ASP A 12 -13.71 2.25 10.47
C ASP A 12 -14.49 1.18 9.69
N ASP A 13 -14.94 0.15 10.42
CA ASP A 13 -15.65 -1.01 9.89
C ASP A 13 -17.18 -0.82 9.87
N THR A 14 -17.70 0.30 10.39
CA THR A 14 -19.14 0.54 10.52
C THR A 14 -19.85 0.72 9.17
N GLY A 15 -19.10 1.08 8.13
CA GLY A 15 -19.62 1.37 6.78
C GLY A 15 -19.85 0.14 5.90
N HIS A 16 -19.48 -1.07 6.36
CA HIS A 16 -19.46 -2.28 5.52
C HIS A 16 -20.30 -3.40 6.11
N VAL A 17 -21.11 -4.04 5.27
CA VAL A 17 -21.97 -5.17 5.64
C VAL A 17 -21.77 -6.31 4.65
N LEU A 18 -21.53 -7.52 5.12
CA LEU A 18 -21.52 -8.74 4.32
C LEU A 18 -22.78 -9.55 4.60
N VAL A 19 -23.55 -9.84 3.55
CA VAL A 19 -24.68 -10.76 3.58
C VAL A 19 -24.18 -12.13 3.15
N ALA A 20 -24.12 -13.07 4.10
CA ALA A 20 -23.64 -14.42 3.87
C ALA A 20 -24.47 -15.44 4.64
N PRO A 21 -24.74 -16.63 4.09
CA PRO A 21 -25.46 -17.67 4.83
C PRO A 21 -24.61 -18.14 6.03
N PRO A 22 -25.24 -18.68 7.10
CA PRO A 22 -24.53 -19.12 8.30
C PRO A 22 -23.35 -20.05 8.02
N ARG A 23 -23.52 -21.01 7.11
CA ARG A 23 -22.49 -22.00 6.74
C ARG A 23 -21.23 -21.38 6.14
N ALA A 24 -21.38 -20.26 5.42
CA ALA A 24 -20.24 -19.60 4.80
C ALA A 24 -19.26 -19.01 5.84
N ARG A 25 -19.71 -18.73 7.07
CA ARG A 25 -18.81 -18.31 8.16
C ARG A 25 -17.84 -19.41 8.60
N GLU A 26 -18.22 -20.68 8.42
CA GLU A 26 -17.40 -21.85 8.79
C GLU A 26 -16.57 -22.36 7.60
N GLU A 27 -17.13 -22.26 6.39
CA GLU A 27 -16.57 -22.86 5.18
C GLU A 27 -15.70 -21.89 4.37
N ASP A 28 -15.92 -20.57 4.48
CA ASP A 28 -15.18 -19.54 3.74
C ASP A 28 -14.45 -18.58 4.69
N ALA A 29 -13.13 -18.72 4.75
CA ALA A 29 -12.24 -17.84 5.51
C ALA A 29 -12.43 -16.35 5.17
N ALA A 30 -12.84 -16.03 3.94
CA ALA A 30 -13.12 -14.65 3.53
C ALA A 30 -14.28 -14.01 4.32
N VAL A 31 -15.24 -14.81 4.76
CA VAL A 31 -16.39 -14.35 5.55
C VAL A 31 -15.96 -14.11 7.01
N GLY A 32 -15.12 -14.99 7.56
CA GLY A 32 -14.55 -14.84 8.92
C GLY A 32 -13.69 -13.59 9.05
N ASP A 33 -12.89 -13.29 8.03
CA ASP A 33 -11.98 -12.13 7.99
C ASP A 33 -12.65 -10.81 7.56
N PHE A 34 -13.97 -10.77 7.37
CA PHE A 34 -14.63 -9.60 6.81
C PHE A 34 -14.41 -8.34 7.68
N PHE A 35 -14.03 -7.24 7.02
CA PHE A 35 -13.90 -5.93 7.64
C PHE A 35 -15.27 -5.22 7.62
N GLY A 36 -16.11 -5.55 8.60
CA GLY A 36 -17.43 -4.96 8.77
C GLY A 36 -18.35 -5.85 9.58
N THR A 37 -19.65 -5.64 9.42
CA THR A 37 -20.69 -6.48 10.04
C THR A 37 -21.08 -7.62 9.09
N VAL A 38 -21.07 -8.86 9.56
CA VAL A 38 -21.59 -10.01 8.80
C VAL A 38 -23.01 -10.31 9.27
N VAL A 39 -23.96 -10.45 8.36
CA VAL A 39 -25.37 -10.81 8.64
C VAL A 39 -25.85 -11.91 7.70
N THR A 40 -26.85 -12.68 8.11
CA THR A 40 -27.55 -13.62 7.22
C THR A 40 -28.63 -12.91 6.40
N PRO A 41 -29.10 -13.50 5.29
CA PRO A 41 -30.26 -12.98 4.57
C PRO A 41 -31.51 -12.83 5.45
N GLU A 42 -31.72 -13.74 6.40
CA GLU A 42 -32.86 -13.71 7.34
C GLU A 42 -32.71 -12.58 8.36
N GLU A 43 -31.51 -12.40 8.93
CA GLU A 43 -31.21 -11.28 9.82
C GLU A 43 -31.40 -9.93 9.11
N LEU A 44 -30.98 -9.84 7.84
CA LEU A 44 -31.20 -8.66 7.03
C LEU A 44 -32.69 -8.40 6.78
N ALA A 45 -33.47 -9.43 6.41
CA ALA A 45 -34.92 -9.32 6.22
C ALA A 45 -35.67 -8.93 7.51
N ALA A 46 -35.15 -9.33 8.67
CA ALA A 46 -35.67 -8.94 9.97
C ALA A 46 -35.30 -7.50 10.39
N GLY A 47 -34.49 -6.79 9.59
CA GLY A 47 -34.05 -5.43 9.87
C GLY A 47 -32.97 -5.33 10.95
N ALA A 48 -32.14 -6.37 11.12
CA ALA A 48 -31.10 -6.39 12.15
C ALA A 48 -30.02 -5.31 11.95
N VAL A 49 -29.85 -4.80 10.73
CA VAL A 49 -28.86 -3.77 10.38
C VAL A 49 -29.47 -2.73 9.46
N ASP A 50 -29.25 -1.45 9.77
CA ASP A 50 -29.56 -0.33 8.88
C ASP A 50 -28.50 -0.24 7.76
N LEU A 51 -28.94 -0.37 6.51
CA LEU A 51 -28.08 -0.31 5.33
C LEU A 51 -27.84 1.11 4.82
N THR A 52 -28.52 2.12 5.38
CA THR A 52 -28.45 3.51 4.89
C THR A 52 -27.01 4.02 4.86
N GLY A 53 -26.53 4.38 3.68
CA GLY A 53 -25.18 4.91 3.49
C GLY A 53 -24.05 3.87 3.55
N ARG A 54 -24.36 2.57 3.67
CA ARG A 54 -23.37 1.49 3.79
C ARG A 54 -23.05 0.84 2.44
N THR A 55 -21.87 0.23 2.36
CA THR A 55 -21.51 -0.70 1.29
C THR A 55 -21.92 -2.11 1.70
N VAL A 56 -22.73 -2.75 0.87
CA VAL A 56 -23.20 -4.12 1.07
C VAL A 56 -22.47 -5.06 0.14
N HIS A 57 -21.89 -6.11 0.70
CA HIS A 57 -21.27 -7.21 0.00
C HIS A 57 -22.20 -8.41 0.06
N LEU A 58 -22.45 -9.05 -1.09
CA LEU A 58 -23.25 -10.28 -1.18
C LEU A 58 -22.31 -11.44 -1.41
N HIS A 59 -22.38 -12.45 -0.54
CA HIS A 59 -21.78 -13.75 -0.80
C HIS A 59 -22.46 -14.42 -2.00
N ALA A 60 -21.75 -15.28 -2.74
CA ALA A 60 -22.29 -15.93 -3.94
C ALA A 60 -23.60 -16.68 -3.66
N ASP A 61 -23.66 -17.39 -2.54
CA ASP A 61 -24.85 -18.13 -2.09
C ASP A 61 -25.95 -17.24 -1.48
N ALA A 62 -25.70 -15.94 -1.32
CA ALA A 62 -26.67 -14.95 -0.87
C ALA A 62 -27.24 -14.10 -2.03
N ALA A 63 -26.94 -14.45 -3.29
CA ALA A 63 -27.40 -13.71 -4.46
C ALA A 63 -28.95 -13.67 -4.62
N ALA A 64 -29.68 -14.55 -3.94
CA ALA A 64 -31.15 -14.57 -3.91
C ALA A 64 -31.77 -13.56 -2.89
N THR A 65 -30.96 -12.72 -2.24
CA THR A 65 -31.43 -11.68 -1.33
C THR A 65 -32.38 -10.72 -2.05
N ASP A 66 -33.53 -10.43 -1.45
CA ASP A 66 -34.54 -9.53 -2.03
C ASP A 66 -33.93 -8.15 -2.36
N PRO A 67 -33.90 -7.74 -3.65
CA PRO A 67 -33.38 -6.44 -4.06
C PRO A 67 -34.06 -5.26 -3.34
N ALA A 68 -35.30 -5.42 -2.88
CA ALA A 68 -36.01 -4.40 -2.13
C ALA A 68 -35.31 -4.03 -0.82
N LEU A 69 -34.69 -5.00 -0.14
CA LEU A 69 -33.97 -4.81 1.13
C LEU A 69 -32.68 -4.02 0.92
N LEU A 70 -32.07 -4.13 -0.26
CA LEU A 70 -30.78 -3.53 -0.58
C LEU A 70 -30.87 -2.07 -1.04
N ARG A 71 -32.08 -1.54 -1.27
CA ARG A 71 -32.30 -0.20 -1.86
C ARG A 71 -31.73 0.96 -1.03
N ALA A 72 -31.63 0.80 0.29
CA ALA A 72 -31.07 1.82 1.18
C ALA A 72 -29.54 1.86 1.18
N ALA A 73 -28.88 0.80 0.67
CA ALA A 73 -27.42 0.74 0.59
C ALA A 73 -26.87 1.81 -0.36
N ALA A 74 -25.73 2.40 -0.01
CA ALA A 74 -25.02 3.29 -0.92
C ALA A 74 -24.41 2.54 -2.10
N ARG A 75 -23.94 1.31 -1.87
CA ARG A 75 -23.28 0.44 -2.85
C ARG A 75 -23.64 -1.02 -2.56
N VAL A 76 -23.80 -1.83 -3.61
CA VAL A 76 -23.98 -3.29 -3.50
C VAL A 76 -22.96 -3.98 -4.40
N LEU A 77 -22.22 -4.95 -3.86
CA LEU A 77 -21.14 -5.67 -4.53
C LEU A 77 -21.32 -7.18 -4.36
N ALA A 78 -21.29 -7.97 -5.44
CA ALA A 78 -21.49 -9.43 -5.38
C ALA A 78 -20.20 -10.26 -5.51
N ASP A 79 -19.03 -9.60 -5.48
CA ASP A 79 -17.72 -10.22 -5.67
C ASP A 79 -16.97 -10.33 -4.32
N PRO A 80 -16.79 -11.53 -3.74
CA PRO A 80 -16.07 -11.71 -2.48
C PRO A 80 -14.57 -11.38 -2.58
N GLY A 81 -14.01 -11.29 -3.80
CA GLY A 81 -12.64 -10.80 -4.03
C GLY A 81 -12.52 -9.28 -3.87
N ARG A 82 -13.63 -8.55 -3.99
CA ARG A 82 -13.76 -7.09 -3.77
C ARG A 82 -14.25 -6.74 -2.36
N ALA A 83 -14.50 -7.73 -1.50
CA ALA A 83 -14.85 -7.48 -0.11
C ALA A 83 -13.62 -7.05 0.70
N PRO A 84 -13.74 -6.02 1.55
CA PRO A 84 -12.66 -5.61 2.43
C PRO A 84 -12.41 -6.68 3.50
N ARG A 85 -11.15 -7.09 3.66
CA ARG A 85 -10.73 -8.08 4.67
C ARG A 85 -9.82 -7.46 5.71
N ARG A 86 -9.95 -7.90 6.96
CA ARG A 86 -9.09 -7.52 8.07
C ARG A 86 -7.68 -8.05 7.83
N VAL A 87 -6.68 -7.25 8.15
CA VAL A 87 -5.28 -7.69 8.19
C VAL A 87 -4.82 -7.79 9.62
N GLY A 88 -4.16 -8.91 9.96
CA GLY A 88 -3.66 -9.15 11.32
C GLY A 88 -4.75 -9.51 12.34
N GLY A 89 -5.93 -9.92 11.89
CA GLY A 89 -6.89 -10.66 12.71
C GLY A 89 -6.41 -12.10 12.97
N PRO A 90 -7.10 -12.85 13.84
CA PRO A 90 -6.71 -14.21 14.22
C PRO A 90 -6.62 -15.19 13.03
N ASP A 91 -7.31 -14.90 11.92
CA ASP A 91 -7.44 -15.81 10.78
C ASP A 91 -6.90 -15.25 9.44
N GLY A 92 -6.14 -14.14 9.47
CA GLY A 92 -5.59 -13.55 8.25
C GLY A 92 -4.71 -14.51 7.43
N PRO A 93 -4.53 -14.27 6.11
CA PRO A 93 -3.99 -15.25 5.17
C PRO A 93 -2.56 -15.73 5.51
N GLU A 94 -2.55 -16.91 6.14
CA GLU A 94 -1.51 -17.92 6.39
C GLU A 94 -0.33 -17.60 7.34
N GLY A 95 -0.53 -17.95 8.63
CA GLY A 95 0.47 -18.29 9.67
C GLY A 95 0.00 -18.02 11.13
N PRO A 96 0.42 -18.81 12.14
CA PRO A 96 -0.43 -19.45 13.17
C PRO A 96 -0.96 -18.55 14.30
N ASP A 97 -2.10 -19.00 14.86
CA ASP A 97 -2.80 -18.67 16.11
C ASP A 97 -2.33 -17.45 16.93
N GLY A 98 -3.17 -16.42 17.00
CA GLY A 98 -3.07 -15.33 17.97
C GLY A 98 -4.28 -14.39 17.96
N PRO A 99 -4.72 -13.86 19.11
CA PRO A 99 -6.12 -13.90 19.54
C PRO A 99 -7.03 -12.76 19.05
N ASN A 100 -8.34 -13.06 19.06
CA ASN A 100 -9.44 -12.10 19.13
C ASN A 100 -9.32 -11.20 20.38
N GLY A 101 -9.30 -9.88 20.18
CA GLY A 101 -9.38 -8.89 21.26
C GLY A 101 -9.49 -7.44 20.75
N PRO A 102 -9.94 -6.51 21.59
CA PRO A 102 -10.36 -5.17 21.18
C PRO A 102 -9.15 -4.28 20.85
N GLY A 103 -8.79 -4.23 19.57
CA GLY A 103 -7.61 -3.48 19.10
C GLY A 103 -7.53 -3.15 17.60
N GLY A 104 -8.58 -3.44 16.82
CA GLY A 104 -8.71 -3.05 15.41
C GLY A 104 -7.82 -3.83 14.43
N ALA A 105 -8.21 -3.87 13.15
CA ALA A 105 -7.39 -4.43 12.09
C ALA A 105 -6.10 -3.59 11.87
N LEU A 106 -5.02 -4.22 11.41
CA LEU A 106 -3.77 -3.54 11.04
C LEU A 106 -3.85 -2.85 9.67
N GLY A 107 -4.89 -3.17 8.92
CA GLY A 107 -5.12 -2.66 7.57
C GLY A 107 -6.35 -3.31 6.97
N VAL A 108 -6.67 -2.89 5.76
CA VAL A 108 -7.74 -3.48 4.95
C VAL A 108 -7.15 -4.00 3.66
N TYR A 109 -7.36 -5.28 3.38
CA TYR A 109 -6.89 -5.93 2.17
C TYR A 109 -8.05 -6.27 1.26
N TYR A 110 -7.93 -5.83 0.01
CA TYR A 110 -8.79 -6.22 -1.09
C TYR A 110 -7.97 -7.12 -1.99
N ARG A 111 -8.39 -8.38 -2.08
CA ARG A 111 -7.69 -9.37 -2.88
C ARG A 111 -7.73 -9.04 -4.38
N ARG A 112 -8.84 -8.46 -4.82
CA ARG A 112 -9.11 -8.11 -6.22
C ARG A 112 -9.85 -6.78 -6.32
N PHE A 113 -9.19 -5.68 -5.97
CA PHE A 113 -9.79 -4.35 -6.06
C PHE A 113 -9.91 -3.88 -7.51
N PHE A 114 -8.81 -4.00 -8.24
CA PHE A 114 -8.74 -3.72 -9.67
C PHE A 114 -8.95 -5.00 -10.46
N ASP A 115 -9.63 -4.92 -11.60
CA ASP A 115 -9.75 -6.06 -12.49
C ASP A 115 -8.38 -6.37 -13.13
N PRO A 116 -7.83 -7.60 -12.97
CA PRO A 116 -6.60 -8.00 -13.64
C PRO A 116 -6.65 -7.86 -15.16
N GLY A 117 -7.84 -7.97 -15.77
CA GLY A 117 -8.06 -7.81 -17.21
C GLY A 117 -7.88 -6.38 -17.73
N GLU A 118 -7.80 -5.37 -16.87
CA GLU A 118 -7.60 -3.98 -17.29
C GLU A 118 -6.18 -3.69 -17.79
N GLY A 119 -5.23 -4.62 -17.58
CA GLY A 119 -3.87 -4.52 -18.14
C GLY A 119 -3.04 -3.39 -17.52
N HIS A 120 -3.27 -3.07 -16.24
CA HIS A 120 -2.59 -1.99 -15.51
C HIS A 120 -1.07 -2.01 -15.65
N PHE A 121 -0.45 -3.19 -15.57
CA PHE A 121 1.00 -3.33 -15.75
C PHE A 121 1.46 -2.72 -17.09
N GLY A 122 0.80 -3.11 -18.19
CA GLY A 122 1.16 -2.65 -19.53
C GLY A 122 0.87 -1.17 -19.74
N ARG A 123 -0.27 -0.68 -19.22
CA ARG A 123 -0.64 0.75 -19.31
C ARG A 123 0.35 1.65 -18.59
N ILE A 124 0.64 1.37 -17.32
CA ILE A 124 1.58 2.16 -16.52
C ILE A 124 2.99 2.11 -17.14
N SER A 125 3.43 0.93 -17.58
CA SER A 125 4.74 0.76 -18.23
C SER A 125 4.82 1.44 -19.61
N GLY A 126 3.70 1.66 -20.29
CA GLY A 126 3.63 2.39 -21.55
C GLY A 126 3.46 3.91 -21.40
N GLU A 127 2.84 4.35 -20.30
CA GLU A 127 2.63 5.77 -19.97
C GLU A 127 3.89 6.43 -19.38
N HIS A 128 4.79 5.65 -18.75
CA HIS A 128 5.95 6.16 -18.03
C HIS A 128 7.28 5.49 -18.40
N ALA A 129 8.35 6.28 -18.39
CA ALA A 129 9.71 5.80 -18.52
C ALA A 129 10.32 5.49 -17.15
N PHE A 130 10.32 4.21 -16.77
CA PHE A 130 10.89 3.77 -15.49
C PHE A 130 12.40 4.03 -15.42
N GLN A 131 12.84 4.53 -14.28
CA GLN A 131 14.20 5.00 -14.03
C GLN A 131 14.99 3.93 -13.26
N SER A 132 16.32 3.94 -13.43
CA SER A 132 17.18 3.05 -12.63
C SER A 132 17.16 3.46 -11.17
N LEU A 133 17.11 2.47 -10.29
CA LEU A 133 17.19 2.66 -8.84
C LEU A 133 18.62 2.33 -8.37
N THR A 134 19.16 3.17 -7.49
CA THR A 134 20.34 2.80 -6.69
C THR A 134 19.89 2.46 -5.27
N GLU A 135 20.39 1.35 -4.73
CA GLU A 135 20.14 0.97 -3.33
C GLU A 135 21.26 1.53 -2.45
N SER A 136 20.97 2.63 -1.74
CA SER A 136 21.93 3.23 -0.80
C SER A 136 23.23 3.67 -1.52
N THR A 137 24.38 3.61 -0.85
CA THR A 137 25.71 3.97 -1.35
C THR A 137 26.43 2.84 -2.09
N LYS A 138 25.76 1.73 -2.40
CA LYS A 138 26.41 0.56 -3.01
C LYS A 138 26.64 0.80 -4.51
N PRO A 139 27.83 0.52 -5.05
CA PRO A 139 28.06 0.56 -6.49
C PRO A 139 27.23 -0.53 -7.17
N GLY A 140 26.21 -0.13 -7.93
CA GLY A 140 25.35 -1.03 -8.71
C GLY A 140 23.91 -0.54 -8.81
N THR A 141 23.23 -0.95 -9.88
CA THR A 141 21.78 -0.74 -10.04
C THR A 141 21.02 -1.82 -9.28
N ALA A 142 19.92 -1.44 -8.63
CA ALA A 142 18.99 -2.38 -8.04
C ALA A 142 18.40 -3.29 -9.13
N HIS A 143 17.93 -4.49 -8.77
CA HIS A 143 17.12 -5.34 -9.68
C HIS A 143 15.70 -4.80 -9.89
N ARG A 144 15.51 -3.51 -9.65
CA ARG A 144 14.24 -2.82 -9.78
C ARG A 144 14.47 -1.57 -10.63
N SER A 145 13.46 -1.20 -11.37
CA SER A 145 13.32 0.15 -11.93
C SER A 145 12.11 0.81 -11.28
N GLY A 146 12.11 2.15 -11.19
CA GLY A 146 11.05 2.86 -10.49
C GLY A 146 10.81 4.26 -11.00
N ILE A 147 9.71 4.87 -10.57
CA ILE A 147 9.37 6.24 -10.88
C ILE A 147 8.50 6.83 -9.76
N TYR A 148 8.70 8.12 -9.47
CA TYR A 148 7.80 8.89 -8.64
C TYR A 148 6.78 9.62 -9.51
N LEU A 149 5.52 9.53 -9.10
CA LEU A 149 4.42 10.19 -9.78
C LEU A 149 3.61 11.04 -8.79
N THR A 150 3.16 12.21 -9.22
CA THR A 150 2.27 13.09 -8.45
C THR A 150 1.50 14.00 -9.42
N PRO A 151 0.37 14.63 -9.04
CA PRO A 151 -0.22 15.67 -9.86
C PRO A 151 0.78 16.83 -10.05
N VAL A 152 1.02 17.21 -11.31
CA VAL A 152 1.86 18.36 -11.69
C VAL A 152 0.98 19.38 -12.37
N THR A 153 1.01 20.63 -11.90
CA THR A 153 0.25 21.74 -12.48
C THR A 153 1.18 22.88 -12.84
N ALA A 154 1.00 23.47 -14.01
CA ALA A 154 1.75 24.64 -14.45
C ALA A 154 1.01 25.94 -14.07
N ASP A 155 1.75 26.91 -13.53
CA ASP A 155 1.32 28.30 -13.38
C ASP A 155 2.37 29.22 -14.02
N GLY A 156 2.10 29.68 -15.24
CA GLY A 156 3.11 30.35 -16.06
C GLY A 156 4.32 29.45 -16.33
N ALA A 157 5.49 29.86 -15.84
CA ALA A 157 6.73 29.09 -15.92
C ALA A 157 6.99 28.19 -14.70
N GLU A 158 6.15 28.29 -13.65
CA GLU A 158 6.28 27.50 -12.43
C GLU A 158 5.60 26.14 -12.60
N LEU A 159 6.25 25.08 -12.10
CA LEU A 159 5.66 23.74 -12.03
C LEU A 159 5.43 23.38 -10.56
N HIS A 160 4.16 23.23 -10.18
CA HIS A 160 3.76 22.84 -8.83
C HIS A 160 3.49 21.35 -8.73
N PHE A 161 3.99 20.73 -7.68
CA PHE A 161 3.92 19.30 -7.46
C PHE A 161 4.11 18.96 -5.97
N ARG A 162 4.08 17.69 -5.61
CA ARG A 162 4.40 17.23 -4.25
C ARG A 162 5.62 16.33 -4.27
N LEU A 163 6.46 16.47 -3.26
CA LEU A 163 7.61 15.61 -3.05
C LEU A 163 7.32 14.54 -2.03
N LEU A 164 8.03 13.43 -2.11
CA LEU A 164 8.09 12.44 -1.03
C LEU A 164 9.54 11.99 -0.87
N ARG A 165 10.33 12.84 -0.21
CA ARG A 165 11.80 12.76 -0.08
C ARG A 165 12.17 11.62 0.88
N CYS A 166 12.08 10.39 0.40
CA CYS A 166 12.48 9.20 1.14
C CYS A 166 13.89 8.73 0.74
N SER A 167 14.27 7.51 1.13
CA SER A 167 15.63 6.98 0.92
C SER A 167 15.87 6.37 -0.47
N THR A 168 14.90 6.47 -1.37
CA THR A 168 15.01 5.88 -2.71
C THR A 168 15.63 6.89 -3.66
N ASN A 169 16.70 6.50 -4.35
CA ASN A 169 17.41 7.36 -5.29
C ASN A 169 17.13 6.91 -6.72
N LEU A 170 16.31 7.69 -7.41
CA LEU A 170 15.93 7.56 -8.80
C LEU A 170 16.76 8.52 -9.66
N SER A 171 17.13 8.08 -10.86
CA SER A 171 18.02 8.85 -11.74
C SER A 171 17.34 9.96 -12.55
N GLY A 172 16.02 10.11 -12.46
CA GLY A 172 15.26 11.09 -13.23
C GLY A 172 14.23 11.85 -12.38
N PRO A 173 13.56 12.84 -12.98
CA PRO A 173 12.58 13.68 -12.29
C PRO A 173 11.34 12.89 -11.89
N THR A 174 10.58 13.46 -10.95
CA THR A 174 9.18 13.08 -10.71
C THR A 174 8.35 13.37 -11.97
N GLU A 175 7.40 12.50 -12.30
CA GLU A 175 6.46 12.72 -13.41
C GLU A 175 5.03 13.04 -12.92
N GLY A 176 4.27 13.68 -13.79
CA GLY A 176 2.86 13.98 -13.64
C GLY A 176 2.02 12.72 -13.74
N PHE A 177 0.92 12.68 -12.99
CA PHE A 177 -0.09 11.65 -13.18
C PHE A 177 -0.61 11.64 -14.61
N ARG A 178 -0.65 10.44 -15.19
CA ARG A 178 -1.32 10.16 -16.46
C ARG A 178 -2.75 9.66 -16.20
N ALA A 179 -3.44 9.29 -17.26
CA ALA A 179 -4.83 8.87 -17.20
C ALA A 179 -5.01 7.61 -16.34
N THR A 180 -4.08 6.66 -16.40
CA THR A 180 -4.15 5.45 -15.58
C THR A 180 -3.91 5.76 -14.10
N ASP A 181 -2.91 6.60 -13.77
CA ASP A 181 -2.64 6.99 -12.38
C ASP A 181 -3.81 7.73 -11.74
N THR A 182 -4.38 8.69 -12.46
CA THR A 182 -5.51 9.47 -11.97
C THR A 182 -6.67 8.54 -11.61
N ARG A 183 -6.99 7.58 -12.47
CA ARG A 183 -8.06 6.60 -12.21
C ARG A 183 -7.77 5.72 -11.01
N ILE A 184 -6.54 5.21 -10.89
CA ILE A 184 -6.11 4.37 -9.76
C ILE A 184 -6.23 5.18 -8.46
N VAL A 185 -5.58 6.34 -8.39
CA VAL A 185 -5.51 7.16 -7.18
C VAL A 185 -6.88 7.69 -6.77
N ASP A 186 -7.73 8.08 -7.72
CA ASP A 186 -9.11 8.48 -7.44
C ASP A 186 -9.94 7.32 -6.88
N ALA A 187 -9.79 6.11 -7.45
CA ALA A 187 -10.47 4.92 -6.94
C ALA A 187 -10.02 4.58 -5.52
N LEU A 188 -8.72 4.67 -5.25
CA LEU A 188 -8.15 4.44 -3.92
C LEU A 188 -8.63 5.49 -2.90
N ASN A 189 -8.67 6.77 -3.27
CA ASN A 189 -9.17 7.82 -2.38
C ASN A 189 -10.66 7.65 -2.07
N ARG A 190 -11.48 7.30 -3.06
CA ARG A 190 -12.91 7.00 -2.84
C ARG A 190 -13.08 5.81 -1.90
N GLU A 191 -12.32 4.74 -2.08
CA GLU A 191 -12.42 3.57 -1.22
C GLU A 191 -11.89 3.85 0.19
N ALA A 192 -10.75 4.55 0.31
CA ALA A 192 -10.18 4.94 1.60
C ALA A 192 -11.19 5.71 2.46
N ALA A 193 -12.00 6.59 1.87
CA ALA A 193 -13.06 7.31 2.58
C ALA A 193 -14.15 6.40 3.18
N THR A 194 -14.29 5.16 2.68
CA THR A 194 -15.25 4.18 3.19
C THR A 194 -14.69 3.30 4.31
N VAL A 195 -13.35 3.12 4.37
CA VAL A 195 -12.70 2.22 5.35
C VAL A 195 -11.84 2.94 6.38
N LEU A 196 -11.57 4.23 6.18
CA LEU A 196 -10.75 5.06 7.05
C LEU A 196 -11.47 6.36 7.44
N ARG A 197 -11.17 6.86 8.63
CA ARG A 197 -11.64 8.15 9.15
C ARG A 197 -10.48 9.10 9.37
N GLY A 198 -10.75 10.38 9.06
CA GLY A 198 -9.80 11.48 9.28
C GLY A 198 -8.51 11.36 8.49
N HIS A 199 -8.50 10.60 7.38
CA HIS A 199 -7.30 10.32 6.63
C HIS A 199 -6.91 11.46 5.67
N ALA A 200 -5.62 11.61 5.41
CA ALA A 200 -5.12 12.49 4.36
C ALA A 200 -5.36 11.88 2.96
N PRO A 201 -5.44 12.69 1.89
CA PRO A 201 -5.59 12.17 0.54
C PRO A 201 -4.31 11.47 0.07
N LEU A 202 -4.49 10.37 -0.65
CA LEU A 202 -3.43 9.73 -1.44
C LEU A 202 -3.12 10.60 -2.66
N ASN A 203 -1.86 10.99 -2.85
CA ASN A 203 -1.48 11.98 -3.87
C ASN A 203 -0.06 11.80 -4.43
N HIS A 204 0.68 10.80 -3.96
CA HIS A 204 2.04 10.55 -4.39
C HIS A 204 2.29 9.06 -4.57
N VAL A 205 2.89 8.67 -5.68
CA VAL A 205 3.07 7.27 -6.08
C VAL A 205 4.55 6.95 -6.17
N LEU A 206 4.95 5.79 -5.66
CA LEU A 206 6.17 5.10 -6.07
C LEU A 206 5.75 3.84 -6.84
N ALA A 207 5.94 3.86 -8.16
CA ALA A 207 5.75 2.71 -9.02
C ALA A 207 7.10 2.02 -9.24
N GLN A 208 7.17 0.70 -9.03
CA GLN A 208 8.41 -0.07 -9.14
C GLN A 208 8.20 -1.40 -9.85
N ILE A 209 9.00 -1.67 -10.86
CA ILE A 209 9.05 -2.97 -11.55
C ILE A 209 10.13 -3.83 -10.90
N TYR A 210 9.74 -5.05 -10.53
CA TYR A 210 10.57 -6.04 -9.85
C TYR A 210 11.04 -7.08 -10.85
N HIS A 211 12.28 -6.94 -11.31
CA HIS A 211 12.84 -7.82 -12.33
C HIS A 211 13.41 -9.10 -11.72
N ASN A 212 13.17 -10.22 -12.38
CA ASN A 212 13.75 -11.53 -12.05
C ASN A 212 14.72 -11.92 -13.16
N THR A 213 15.96 -12.24 -12.80
CA THR A 213 17.01 -12.66 -13.74
C THR A 213 17.28 -14.15 -13.56
N PRO A 214 16.99 -15.00 -14.56
CA PRO A 214 17.35 -16.42 -14.54
C PRO A 214 18.85 -16.64 -14.35
N ALA A 215 19.21 -17.85 -13.89
CA ALA A 215 20.61 -18.25 -13.86
C ALA A 215 21.15 -18.42 -15.29
N THR A 216 22.41 -18.09 -15.50
CA THR A 216 23.15 -18.37 -16.74
C THR A 216 24.41 -19.18 -16.42
N ALA A 217 25.10 -19.69 -17.45
CA ALA A 217 26.42 -20.30 -17.28
C ALA A 217 27.38 -19.25 -16.64
N GLY A 218 27.69 -19.43 -15.36
CA GLY A 218 28.56 -18.52 -14.59
C GLY A 218 27.87 -17.48 -13.70
N ARG A 219 26.53 -17.36 -13.71
CA ARG A 219 25.80 -16.42 -12.84
C ARG A 219 24.59 -17.09 -12.19
N LYS A 220 24.49 -16.99 -10.86
CA LYS A 220 23.30 -17.43 -10.11
C LYS A 220 22.10 -16.56 -10.49
N GLN A 221 20.90 -17.15 -10.43
CA GLN A 221 19.66 -16.41 -10.55
C GLN A 221 19.58 -15.27 -9.52
N SER A 222 18.88 -14.20 -9.85
CA SER A 222 18.55 -13.13 -8.92
C SER A 222 17.06 -12.79 -9.00
N LYS A 223 16.46 -12.52 -7.85
CA LYS A 223 15.05 -12.14 -7.71
C LYS A 223 14.97 -10.81 -7.01
N ALA A 224 14.14 -9.91 -7.51
CA ALA A 224 13.94 -8.62 -6.85
C ALA A 224 13.26 -8.82 -5.49
N ARG A 225 13.86 -8.24 -4.45
CA ARG A 225 13.38 -8.24 -3.06
C ARG A 225 13.61 -6.88 -2.45
N ILE A 226 12.93 -6.55 -1.36
CA ILE A 226 13.23 -5.37 -0.54
C ILE A 226 13.36 -5.85 0.89
N SER A 227 14.48 -5.58 1.54
CA SER A 227 14.72 -5.97 2.93
C SER A 227 13.77 -5.27 3.91
N ALA A 228 13.66 -5.81 5.12
CA ALA A 228 12.83 -5.24 6.19
C ALA A 228 13.11 -3.75 6.44
N HIS A 229 12.06 -2.94 6.36
CA HIS A 229 12.08 -1.50 6.64
C HIS A 229 10.70 -1.00 7.05
N ALA A 230 10.64 0.18 7.65
CA ALA A 230 9.45 1.01 7.71
C ALA A 230 9.58 2.12 6.66
N ASP A 231 8.47 2.43 5.99
CA ASP A 231 8.40 3.55 5.04
C ASP A 231 8.70 4.86 5.75
N LYS A 232 9.40 5.77 5.07
CA LYS A 232 9.81 7.04 5.66
C LYS A 232 8.67 8.03 5.64
N THR A 233 8.30 8.52 6.83
CA THR A 233 7.12 9.37 7.00
C THR A 233 7.43 10.87 7.02
N LYS A 234 8.68 11.28 6.74
CA LYS A 234 9.14 12.68 6.79
C LYS A 234 8.21 13.69 6.11
N ASP A 235 7.75 13.36 4.91
CA ASP A 235 6.91 14.24 4.08
C ASP A 235 5.45 13.75 4.06
N MET A 236 5.06 12.91 5.03
CA MET A 236 3.72 12.39 5.15
C MET A 236 3.01 13.07 6.32
N PRO A 237 1.76 13.52 6.15
CA PRO A 237 0.99 14.06 7.27
C PRO A 237 0.72 12.96 8.31
N ALA A 238 0.54 13.34 9.57
CA ALA A 238 0.35 12.39 10.68
C ALA A 238 -0.88 11.47 10.51
N ASN A 239 -1.92 11.97 9.85
CA ASN A 239 -3.11 11.21 9.46
C ASN A 239 -2.97 10.54 8.07
N GLY A 240 -1.75 10.35 7.60
CA GLY A 240 -1.45 9.68 6.34
C GLY A 240 -1.79 8.19 6.34
N LEU A 241 -1.84 7.63 5.14
CA LEU A 241 -1.94 6.21 4.89
C LEU A 241 -1.09 5.81 3.68
N MET A 242 -1.01 4.50 3.46
CA MET A 242 -0.35 3.90 2.31
C MET A 242 -1.31 2.90 1.67
N ALA A 243 -1.34 2.86 0.34
CA ALA A 243 -2.07 1.88 -0.45
C ALA A 243 -1.08 1.10 -1.33
N PHE A 244 -0.86 -0.17 -1.01
CA PHE A 244 -0.01 -1.06 -1.80
C PHE A 244 -0.87 -1.73 -2.86
N CYS A 245 -0.72 -1.31 -4.11
CA CYS A 245 -1.36 -1.96 -5.25
C CYS A 245 -0.38 -2.91 -5.93
N THR A 246 -0.86 -4.06 -6.40
CA THR A 246 -0.02 -5.04 -7.09
C THR A 246 -0.57 -5.41 -8.46
N PHE A 247 0.30 -5.30 -9.46
CA PHE A 247 0.02 -5.72 -10.83
C PHE A 247 1.12 -6.66 -11.33
N TYR A 248 0.78 -7.58 -12.22
CA TYR A 248 1.71 -8.53 -12.83
C TYR A 248 1.69 -8.39 -14.34
N ASP A 249 2.78 -8.79 -14.99
CA ASP A 249 2.81 -8.98 -16.43
C ASP A 249 1.98 -10.21 -16.86
N HIS A 250 1.72 -10.29 -18.16
CA HIS A 250 0.93 -11.37 -18.80
C HIS A 250 1.48 -12.79 -18.57
N ARG A 251 2.73 -12.93 -18.07
CA ARG A 251 3.32 -14.24 -17.79
C ARG A 251 2.59 -14.96 -16.64
N LEU A 252 1.94 -14.22 -15.75
CA LEU A 252 1.12 -14.80 -14.69
C LEU A 252 -0.04 -15.64 -15.26
N ASP A 253 -0.61 -15.22 -16.40
CA ASP A 253 -1.77 -15.88 -17.01
C ASP A 253 -1.44 -17.27 -17.56
N ALA A 254 -0.16 -17.51 -17.88
CA ALA A 254 0.35 -18.80 -18.34
C ALA A 254 0.52 -19.82 -17.19
N LEU A 255 0.42 -19.38 -15.93
CA LEU A 255 0.53 -20.26 -14.77
C LEU A 255 -0.85 -20.81 -14.37
N PRO A 256 -0.94 -22.10 -14.03
CA PRO A 256 -2.20 -22.70 -13.61
C PRO A 256 -2.64 -22.13 -12.25
N PRO A 257 -3.95 -22.00 -12.01
CA PRO A 257 -4.47 -21.67 -10.69
C PRO A 257 -4.12 -22.76 -9.67
N LEU A 258 -3.93 -22.38 -8.40
CA LEU A 258 -3.68 -23.35 -7.34
C LEU A 258 -4.99 -24.02 -6.89
N PRO A 259 -4.99 -25.34 -6.59
CA PRO A 259 -6.20 -26.02 -6.12
C PRO A 259 -6.74 -25.49 -4.79
N ALA A 260 -5.84 -25.15 -3.86
CA ALA A 260 -6.20 -24.61 -2.56
C ALA A 260 -6.68 -23.15 -2.65
N ASP A 261 -6.31 -22.45 -3.73
CA ASP A 261 -6.60 -21.05 -3.87
C ASP A 261 -6.69 -20.59 -5.34
N PRO A 262 -7.91 -20.51 -5.91
CA PRO A 262 -8.11 -20.24 -7.34
C PRO A 262 -7.64 -18.87 -7.85
N ASP A 263 -7.52 -17.84 -6.98
CA ASP A 263 -6.94 -16.55 -7.40
C ASP A 263 -5.42 -16.48 -7.21
N ASP A 264 -4.80 -17.52 -6.63
CA ASP A 264 -3.35 -17.73 -6.65
C ASP A 264 -2.98 -18.62 -7.86
N ARG A 265 -1.77 -18.43 -8.38
CA ARG A 265 -1.27 -19.11 -9.58
C ARG A 265 0.17 -19.53 -9.38
N GLY A 266 0.48 -20.73 -9.87
CA GLY A 266 1.83 -21.20 -9.91
C GLY A 266 1.96 -22.69 -10.24
N PRO A 267 3.16 -23.13 -10.64
CA PRO A 267 3.39 -24.51 -11.03
C PRO A 267 3.36 -25.45 -9.83
N ASN A 268 2.85 -26.67 -10.03
CA ASN A 268 2.94 -27.79 -9.08
C ASN A 268 2.44 -27.47 -7.65
N GLY A 269 1.40 -26.65 -7.53
CA GLY A 269 0.84 -26.31 -6.21
C GLY A 269 1.64 -25.23 -5.44
N VAL A 270 2.66 -24.62 -6.05
CA VAL A 270 3.50 -23.60 -5.40
C VAL A 270 3.20 -22.23 -6.00
N SER A 271 2.82 -21.27 -5.14
CA SER A 271 2.53 -19.89 -5.54
C SER A 271 3.69 -19.21 -6.26
N ALA A 272 3.36 -18.47 -7.33
CA ALA A 272 4.26 -17.54 -8.00
C ALA A 272 4.08 -16.09 -7.54
N LEU A 273 3.19 -15.84 -6.58
CA LEU A 273 2.86 -14.51 -6.08
C LEU A 273 3.79 -14.06 -4.96
N THR A 274 4.11 -12.78 -4.97
CA THR A 274 5.07 -12.18 -4.02
C THR A 274 4.40 -11.97 -2.67
N GLY A 275 5.13 -12.24 -1.58
CA GLY A 275 4.66 -11.98 -0.22
C GLY A 275 5.17 -10.63 0.30
N LEU A 276 4.28 -9.88 0.95
CA LEU A 276 4.62 -8.74 1.80
C LEU A 276 4.63 -9.20 3.26
N HIS A 277 5.82 -9.32 3.84
CA HIS A 277 5.99 -9.87 5.19
C HIS A 277 6.16 -8.75 6.20
N PHE A 278 5.39 -8.81 7.27
CA PHE A 278 5.44 -7.85 8.35
C PHE A 278 6.05 -8.47 9.60
N ARG A 279 6.88 -7.68 10.29
CA ARG A 279 7.45 -8.03 11.58
C ARG A 279 7.26 -6.86 12.54
N ARG A 280 6.62 -7.14 13.68
CA ARG A 280 6.42 -6.17 14.75
C ARG A 280 7.77 -5.70 15.26
N LYS A 281 7.93 -4.40 15.44
CA LYS A 281 9.11 -3.81 16.09
C LYS A 281 9.12 -4.20 17.56
N GLU A 282 10.31 -4.25 18.15
CA GLU A 282 10.45 -4.62 19.56
C GLU A 282 9.87 -3.51 20.44
N GLN A 283 9.06 -3.91 21.43
CA GLN A 283 8.48 -3.01 22.43
C GLN A 283 8.60 -3.66 23.81
N PRO A 284 8.80 -2.88 24.89
CA PRO A 284 8.47 -3.32 26.24
C PRO A 284 7.00 -3.75 26.28
N VAL A 285 6.72 -4.93 26.81
CA VAL A 285 5.34 -5.42 26.92
C VAL A 285 4.66 -4.63 28.04
N GLU A 286 3.75 -3.72 27.68
CA GLU A 286 2.87 -3.07 28.64
C GLU A 286 1.85 -4.10 29.19
N PRO A 287 1.78 -4.31 30.52
CA PRO A 287 0.84 -5.25 31.11
C PRO A 287 -0.62 -4.86 30.77
N GLY A 288 -1.37 -5.78 30.17
CA GLY A 288 -2.80 -5.59 29.86
C GLY A 288 -3.13 -5.09 28.44
N ALA A 289 -2.12 -4.85 27.59
CA ALA A 289 -2.36 -4.57 26.17
C ALA A 289 -2.69 -5.85 25.39
N THR A 290 -3.74 -5.80 24.56
CA THR A 290 -4.10 -6.90 23.64
C THR A 290 -2.94 -7.17 22.67
N ALA A 291 -2.59 -8.44 22.48
CA ALA A 291 -1.39 -8.82 21.74
C ALA A 291 -1.62 -8.75 20.22
N LEU A 292 -1.08 -7.71 19.57
CA LEU A 292 -0.94 -7.68 18.11
C LEU A 292 -0.02 -8.83 17.62
N PRO A 293 -0.23 -9.40 16.42
CA PRO A 293 0.59 -10.52 15.94
C PRO A 293 2.06 -10.11 15.80
N ALA A 294 2.97 -10.99 16.21
CA ALA A 294 4.41 -10.71 16.10
C ALA A 294 4.87 -10.60 14.63
N ARG A 295 4.24 -11.38 13.75
CA ARG A 295 4.48 -11.42 12.31
C ARG A 295 3.19 -11.79 11.59
N PHE A 296 3.06 -11.34 10.36
CA PHE A 296 2.02 -11.79 9.42
C PHE A 296 2.50 -11.58 7.99
N THR A 297 1.86 -12.23 7.03
CA THR A 297 2.17 -12.11 5.61
C THR A 297 0.92 -11.72 4.85
N VAL A 298 1.07 -10.90 3.81
CA VAL A 298 0.02 -10.64 2.84
C VAL A 298 0.53 -11.08 1.48
N THR A 299 -0.09 -12.10 0.90
CA THR A 299 0.17 -12.51 -0.49
C THR A 299 -0.37 -11.44 -1.43
N LEU A 300 0.48 -10.91 -2.30
CA LEU A 300 0.15 -9.80 -3.19
C LEU A 300 -0.49 -10.31 -4.48
N HIS A 301 -1.81 -10.34 -4.51
CA HIS A 301 -2.59 -10.86 -5.63
C HIS A 301 -2.64 -9.87 -6.82
N PRO A 302 -2.88 -10.33 -8.05
CA PRO A 302 -3.07 -9.45 -9.19
C PRO A 302 -4.29 -8.55 -8.99
N GLY A 303 -4.10 -7.23 -9.11
CA GLY A 303 -5.16 -6.24 -8.89
C GLY A 303 -5.50 -6.01 -7.41
N SER A 304 -4.68 -6.53 -6.49
CA SER A 304 -4.91 -6.36 -5.05
C SER A 304 -4.54 -4.98 -4.56
N VAL A 305 -5.19 -4.56 -3.46
CA VAL A 305 -4.91 -3.31 -2.74
C VAL A 305 -4.84 -3.61 -1.24
N LEU A 306 -3.76 -3.19 -0.59
CA LEU A 306 -3.63 -3.18 0.86
C LEU A 306 -3.56 -1.74 1.37
N PHE A 307 -4.57 -1.30 2.12
CA PHE A 307 -4.55 -0.02 2.85
C PHE A 307 -3.95 -0.19 4.24
N LEU A 308 -2.94 0.60 4.56
CA LEU A 308 -2.30 0.66 5.87
C LEU A 308 -2.28 2.10 6.40
N PRO A 309 -2.85 2.37 7.60
CA PRO A 309 -2.58 3.64 8.28
C PRO A 309 -1.11 3.72 8.72
N LEU A 310 -0.61 4.94 8.93
CA LEU A 310 0.77 5.15 9.42
C LEU A 310 1.04 4.52 10.79
N SER A 311 0.00 4.32 11.61
CA SER A 311 0.11 3.58 12.88
C SER A 311 0.64 2.16 12.67
N THR A 312 0.27 1.48 11.59
CA THR A 312 0.80 0.15 11.26
C THR A 312 2.27 0.22 10.83
N ASN A 313 2.66 1.20 10.02
CA ASN A 313 4.06 1.44 9.63
C ASN A 313 4.96 1.78 10.85
N ARG A 314 4.37 2.46 11.84
CA ARG A 314 5.05 2.77 13.11
C ARG A 314 5.27 1.51 13.94
N LEU A 315 4.34 0.56 13.94
CA LEU A 315 4.41 -0.67 14.73
C LEU A 315 5.18 -1.82 14.05
N TYR A 316 5.24 -1.84 12.72
CA TYR A 316 5.81 -2.94 11.95
C TYR A 316 6.89 -2.46 10.99
N THR A 317 7.86 -3.34 10.74
CA THR A 317 8.66 -3.31 9.50
C THR A 317 8.04 -4.26 8.50
N HIS A 318 8.24 -4.01 7.21
CA HIS A 318 7.79 -4.86 6.14
C HIS A 318 8.89 -5.15 5.11
N GLU A 319 8.77 -6.26 4.40
CA GLU A 319 9.67 -6.64 3.33
C GLU A 319 8.97 -7.35 2.18
N ILE A 320 9.52 -7.17 0.98
CA ILE A 320 9.07 -7.84 -0.24
C ILE A 320 9.90 -9.11 -0.40
N ARG A 321 9.26 -10.28 -0.28
CA ARG A 321 9.91 -11.57 -0.53
C ARG A 321 9.33 -12.23 -1.79
N PRO A 322 10.18 -12.50 -2.80
CA PRO A 322 9.75 -13.29 -3.95
C PRO A 322 9.54 -14.77 -3.54
N PRO A 323 8.71 -15.53 -4.27
CA PRO A 323 8.50 -16.95 -4.02
C PRO A 323 9.78 -17.80 -4.11
N ALA A 324 9.69 -19.01 -3.56
CA ALA A 324 10.77 -20.00 -3.63
C ALA A 324 11.06 -20.50 -5.06
N LEU A 325 10.11 -20.40 -5.99
CA LEU A 325 10.24 -20.82 -7.40
C LEU A 325 11.42 -20.19 -8.13
N ASP A 326 12.01 -20.89 -9.10
CA ASP A 326 13.09 -20.33 -9.93
C ASP A 326 12.68 -19.02 -10.62
N ALA A 327 13.61 -18.08 -10.74
CA ALA A 327 13.40 -16.76 -11.34
C ALA A 327 12.80 -16.82 -12.75
N ALA A 328 13.09 -17.88 -13.51
CA ALA A 328 12.53 -18.10 -14.84
C ALA A 328 11.02 -18.42 -14.83
N LEU A 329 10.48 -18.88 -13.69
CA LEU A 329 9.07 -19.21 -13.51
C LEU A 329 8.27 -18.05 -12.91
N LEU A 330 8.96 -17.02 -12.41
CA LEU A 330 8.32 -15.89 -11.77
C LEU A 330 7.84 -14.86 -12.81
N PRO A 331 6.58 -14.40 -12.71
CA PRO A 331 6.12 -13.25 -13.48
C PRO A 331 6.82 -11.98 -13.00
N THR A 332 6.79 -10.94 -13.83
CA THR A 332 7.29 -9.62 -13.46
C THR A 332 6.23 -8.88 -12.67
N ARG A 333 6.58 -8.36 -11.50
CA ARG A 333 5.64 -7.61 -10.66
C ARG A 333 5.87 -6.11 -10.79
N LEU A 334 4.79 -5.35 -10.92
CA LEU A 334 4.74 -3.92 -10.70
C LEU A 334 4.10 -3.67 -9.33
N GLY A 335 4.92 -3.19 -8.38
CA GLY A 335 4.41 -2.64 -7.13
C GLY A 335 4.07 -1.17 -7.34
N TYR A 336 2.84 -0.77 -7.04
CA TYR A 336 2.35 0.59 -7.20
C TYR A 336 1.89 1.09 -5.84
N VAL A 337 2.79 1.77 -5.11
CA VAL A 337 2.55 2.20 -3.73
C VAL A 337 2.15 3.66 -3.72
N VAL A 338 0.90 3.92 -3.34
CA VAL A 338 0.37 5.28 -3.22
C VAL A 338 0.45 5.71 -1.76
N ARG A 339 0.90 6.93 -1.53
CA ARG A 339 1.09 7.53 -0.21
C ARG A 339 0.50 8.93 -0.18
N CYS A 340 0.32 9.43 1.04
CA CYS A 340 0.00 10.83 1.30
C CYS A 340 1.29 11.64 1.38
N SER A 341 1.36 12.77 0.69
CA SER A 341 2.40 13.78 0.86
C SER A 341 1.81 15.14 1.22
N ASP A 342 2.42 15.83 2.17
CA ASP A 342 2.18 17.23 2.51
C ASP A 342 3.32 18.17 2.09
N ALA A 343 4.42 17.63 1.56
CA ALA A 343 5.56 18.40 1.07
C ALA A 343 5.28 19.00 -0.32
N GLU A 344 4.53 20.10 -0.35
CA GLU A 344 4.29 20.86 -1.56
C GLU A 344 5.56 21.53 -2.07
N ALA A 345 5.77 21.48 -3.38
CA ALA A 345 6.95 22.02 -4.03
C ALA A 345 6.59 22.86 -5.27
N VAL A 346 7.52 23.73 -5.65
CA VAL A 346 7.51 24.45 -6.92
C VAL A 346 8.88 24.38 -7.57
N HIS A 347 8.91 24.06 -8.86
CA HIS A 347 10.11 24.20 -9.67
C HIS A 347 10.00 25.46 -10.52
N ARG A 348 11.00 26.35 -10.42
CA ARG A 348 11.10 27.59 -11.19
C ARG A 348 12.56 28.00 -11.33
N ASP A 349 12.89 28.65 -12.45
CA ASP A 349 14.25 29.13 -12.73
C ASP A 349 15.35 28.06 -12.57
N GLY A 350 15.01 26.81 -12.91
CA GLY A 350 15.92 25.67 -12.82
C GLY A 350 16.16 25.14 -11.40
N ARG A 351 15.37 25.57 -10.41
CA ARG A 351 15.51 25.21 -8.99
C ARG A 351 14.19 24.74 -8.41
N THR A 352 14.27 23.82 -7.45
CA THR A 352 13.11 23.32 -6.71
C THR A 352 13.05 23.97 -5.33
N TYR A 353 11.87 24.42 -4.93
CA TYR A 353 11.58 25.03 -3.64
C TYR A 353 10.47 24.25 -2.93
N LEU A 354 10.62 24.01 -1.64
CA LEU A 354 9.55 23.56 -0.75
C LEU A 354 8.67 24.75 -0.40
N LYS A 355 7.35 24.59 -0.48
CA LYS A 355 6.40 25.58 0.02
C LYS A 355 6.24 25.38 1.53
N THR A 356 6.61 26.39 2.31
CA THR A 356 6.45 26.38 3.77
C THR A 356 5.57 27.54 4.22
N ALA A 357 5.12 27.52 5.47
CA ALA A 357 4.33 28.62 6.04
C ALA A 357 5.09 29.96 6.05
N ASP A 358 6.42 29.91 6.18
CA ASP A 358 7.29 31.09 6.21
C ASP A 358 7.76 31.52 4.81
N GLY A 359 7.29 30.84 3.76
CA GLY A 359 7.62 31.09 2.36
C GLY A 359 8.40 29.94 1.68
N PRO A 360 8.73 30.09 0.38
CA PRO A 360 9.46 29.05 -0.35
C PRO A 360 10.90 28.89 0.15
N VAL A 361 11.30 27.65 0.44
CA VAL A 361 12.67 27.29 0.85
C VAL A 361 13.32 26.47 -0.26
N GLU A 362 14.45 26.93 -0.78
CA GLU A 362 15.18 26.23 -1.85
C GLU A 362 15.70 24.87 -1.35
N LEU A 363 15.55 23.83 -2.17
CA LEU A 363 16.22 22.55 -1.93
C LEU A 363 17.72 22.71 -2.22
N GLY A 364 18.51 22.74 -1.16
CA GLY A 364 19.97 22.74 -1.24
C GLY A 364 20.55 21.33 -1.34
N PRO A 365 21.83 21.19 -1.73
CA PRO A 365 22.50 19.90 -1.72
C PRO A 365 22.59 19.33 -0.29
N PRO A 366 22.56 18.00 -0.13
CA PRO A 366 22.73 17.38 1.18
C PRO A 366 24.12 17.68 1.76
N THR A 367 24.18 18.06 3.03
CA THR A 367 25.45 18.15 3.78
C THR A 367 25.79 16.79 4.38
N GLU A 368 27.05 16.55 4.71
CA GLU A 368 27.48 15.30 5.36
C GLU A 368 26.77 15.11 6.71
N ALA A 369 26.82 16.13 7.58
CA ALA A 369 26.16 16.12 8.89
C ALA A 369 24.63 15.97 8.76
N GLY A 370 23.99 16.68 7.82
CA GLY A 370 22.56 16.55 7.57
C GLY A 370 22.18 15.15 7.08
N THR A 371 23.00 14.55 6.22
CA THR A 371 22.80 13.19 5.70
C THR A 371 22.94 12.15 6.82
N GLU A 372 23.94 12.30 7.68
CA GLU A 372 24.14 11.42 8.84
C GLU A 372 22.95 11.48 9.79
N GLU A 373 22.50 12.68 10.15
CA GLU A 373 21.36 12.89 11.03
C GLU A 373 20.05 12.36 10.41
N LEU A 374 19.81 12.61 9.12
CA LEU A 374 18.65 12.06 8.41
C LEU A 374 18.66 10.52 8.42
N ARG A 375 19.83 9.90 8.19
CA ARG A 375 19.99 8.44 8.25
C ARG A 375 19.80 7.89 9.66
N ARG A 376 20.23 8.64 10.69
CA ARG A 376 19.98 8.29 12.10
C ARG A 376 18.48 8.22 12.37
N ARG A 377 17.70 9.22 11.93
CA ARG A 377 16.23 9.22 12.05
C ARG A 377 15.58 8.09 11.26
N TYR A 378 16.07 7.79 10.06
CA TYR A 378 15.60 6.63 9.28
C TYR A 378 15.83 5.30 10.00
N ALA A 379 16.98 5.14 10.68
CA ALA A 379 17.29 3.95 11.47
C ALA A 379 16.49 3.89 12.77
N GLU A 380 16.16 5.03 13.36
CA GLU A 380 15.25 5.14 14.50
C GLU A 380 13.83 4.71 14.10
N GLU A 381 13.30 5.21 12.99
CA GLU A 381 11.96 4.85 12.49
C GLU A 381 11.83 3.36 12.19
N ASN A 382 12.91 2.69 11.77
CA ASN A 382 12.89 1.24 11.53
C ASN A 382 12.83 0.41 12.82
N ARG A 383 13.32 0.95 13.95
CA ARG A 383 13.45 0.19 15.22
C ARG A 383 12.40 0.58 16.25
N SER A 384 12.06 1.86 16.30
CA SER A 384 11.19 2.45 17.30
C SER A 384 9.73 2.39 16.88
N THR A 385 8.87 2.38 17.89
CA THR A 385 7.41 2.54 17.75
C THR A 385 6.93 3.91 18.18
N SER A 386 7.85 4.78 18.62
CA SER A 386 7.60 6.20 18.86
C SER A 386 7.44 6.94 17.53
N PHE A 387 6.78 8.09 17.57
CA PHE A 387 6.80 9.03 16.45
C PHE A 387 8.22 9.54 16.25
N VAL A 388 8.67 9.53 14.99
CA VAL A 388 9.92 10.16 14.59
C VAL A 388 9.58 11.53 14.03
N ASP A 389 10.04 12.58 14.71
CA ASP A 389 9.89 13.94 14.22
C ASP A 389 11.05 14.29 13.30
N TYR A 390 10.74 14.64 12.06
CA TYR A 390 11.72 15.10 11.09
C TYR A 390 11.90 16.62 11.09
N GLY A 391 10.98 17.38 11.68
CA GLY A 391 10.98 18.84 11.70
C GLY A 391 11.11 19.48 10.30
N ALA A 392 11.48 20.75 10.28
CA ALA A 392 11.79 21.50 9.05
C ALA A 392 13.30 21.51 8.71
N GLU A 393 14.10 20.68 9.39
CA GLU A 393 15.57 20.80 9.45
C GLU A 393 16.31 20.26 8.22
N PHE A 394 15.60 19.60 7.30
CA PHE A 394 16.19 18.98 6.12
C PHE A 394 15.72 19.70 4.84
N PRO A 395 16.26 20.86 4.47
CA PRO A 395 15.95 21.56 3.21
C PRO A 395 16.70 20.92 2.02
N PHE A 396 16.77 19.58 1.98
CA PHE A 396 17.43 18.82 0.93
C PHE A 396 16.71 17.49 0.70
N SER A 397 17.03 16.85 -0.41
CA SER A 397 16.68 15.46 -0.71
C SER A 397 17.91 14.60 -0.97
N LEU A 398 17.80 13.31 -0.66
CA LEU A 398 18.78 12.29 -1.06
C LEU A 398 18.49 11.72 -2.46
N ASN A 399 17.34 12.07 -3.04
CA ASN A 399 16.97 11.72 -4.40
C ASN A 399 17.34 12.85 -5.34
N GLU A 400 18.26 12.61 -6.28
CA GLU A 400 18.69 13.62 -7.25
C GLU A 400 17.54 14.09 -8.15
N GLY A 401 16.58 13.19 -8.42
CA GLY A 401 15.38 13.51 -9.17
C GLY A 401 14.52 14.64 -8.59
N ASP A 402 14.58 14.88 -7.28
CA ASP A 402 13.76 15.92 -6.62
C ASP A 402 14.22 17.35 -6.94
N TYR A 403 15.47 17.50 -7.40
CA TYR A 403 16.04 18.79 -7.80
C TYR A 403 15.73 19.14 -9.26
N LEU A 404 15.25 18.17 -10.04
CA LEU A 404 14.96 18.33 -11.46
C LEU A 404 13.53 18.85 -11.67
N ALA A 405 13.31 19.52 -12.80
CA ALA A 405 11.96 19.92 -13.21
C ALA A 405 11.07 18.68 -13.36
N PRO A 406 9.88 18.64 -12.73
CA PRO A 406 8.95 17.53 -12.92
C PRO A 406 8.47 17.50 -14.38
N ARG A 407 8.17 16.31 -14.89
CA ARG A 407 7.61 16.16 -16.25
C ARG A 407 6.09 16.06 -16.19
N PRO A 408 5.31 17.01 -16.71
CA PRO A 408 3.85 16.98 -16.63
C PRO A 408 3.18 15.89 -17.49
#